data_AF-A0A523Y0Q9-F1
#
_entry.id   AF-A0A523Y0Q9-F1
#
_cell.length_a   1.000
_cell.length_b   1.000
_cell.length_c   1.000
_cell.angle_alpha   90.00
_cell.angle_beta   90.00
_cell.angle_gamma   90.00
#
_symmetry.space_group_name_H-M   'P 1'
#
loop_
_entity.id
_entity.type
_entity.pdbx_description
1 polymer ?
#
loop_
_entity_poly.entity_id
_entity_poly.type
_entity_poly.pdbx_seq_one_letter_code
_entity_poly.pdbx_strand_id
1 'polypeptide(L)' 'RVGLEDNIYYKKGELSKGNVPLVERVVRLVDELGREVASPEEARDILGLR' A
#
# COMPACT_ATOMS: atom_id res chain seq x y z
N ARG A 1 1.35 -5.48 3.06
CA ARG A 1 2.65 -4.93 2.62
C ARG A 1 2.70 -5.00 1.11
N VAL A 2 3.16 -3.93 0.46
CA VAL A 2 3.43 -3.88 -1.00
C VAL A 2 4.66 -3.02 -1.24
N GLY A 3 5.38 -3.29 -2.32
CA GLY A 3 6.53 -2.51 -2.76
C GLY A 3 7.38 -3.30 -3.76
N LEU A 4 8.27 -2.60 -4.44
CA LEU A 4 9.22 -3.19 -5.39
C LEU A 4 10.20 -4.18 -4.73
N GLU A 5 10.41 -4.06 -3.41
CA GLU A 5 11.14 -5.05 -2.60
C GLU A 5 10.50 -6.45 -2.70
N ASP A 6 9.16 -6.50 -2.73
CA ASP A 6 8.39 -7.74 -2.78
C ASP A 6 8.06 -8.17 -4.21
N ASN A 7 7.72 -7.21 -5.08
CA ASN A 7 7.22 -7.47 -6.42
C ASN A 7 7.43 -6.28 -7.37
N ILE A 8 8.11 -6.53 -8.49
CA ILE A 8 8.39 -5.52 -9.52
C ILE A 8 7.23 -5.31 -10.51
N TYR A 9 6.20 -6.16 -10.50
CA TYR A 9 5.10 -6.13 -11.45
C TYR A 9 3.86 -5.42 -10.90
N TYR A 10 3.26 -4.53 -11.70
CA TYR A 10 1.93 -3.98 -11.44
C TYR A 10 0.86 -5.04 -11.74
N LYS A 11 0.94 -5.70 -12.90
CA LYS A 11 0.13 -6.88 -13.24
C LYS A 11 0.98 -7.87 -14.02
N LYS A 12 0.45 -9.07 -14.30
CA LYS A 12 1.19 -10.12 -15.01
C LYS A 12 1.77 -9.56 -16.32
N GLY A 13 3.10 -9.56 -16.42
CA GLY A 13 3.84 -9.08 -17.59
C GLY A 13 4.01 -7.55 -17.71
N GLU A 14 3.54 -6.76 -16.75
CA GLU A 14 3.69 -5.30 -16.75
C GLU A 14 4.44 -4.83 -15.50
N LEU A 15 5.64 -4.26 -15.69
CA LEU A 15 6.43 -3.70 -14.60
C LEU A 15 5.74 -2.48 -13.99
N SER A 16 5.80 -2.36 -12.67
CA SER A 16 5.33 -1.15 -11.98
C SER A 16 6.27 0.02 -12.24
N LYS A 17 5.70 1.21 -12.45
CA LYS A 17 6.46 2.46 -12.58
C LYS A 17 6.79 3.04 -11.20
N GLY A 18 7.61 2.32 -10.44
CA GLY A 18 7.94 2.67 -9.05
C GLY A 18 6.98 2.04 -8.02
N ASN A 19 7.09 2.50 -6.77
CA ASN A 19 6.24 2.01 -5.66
C ASN A 19 4.83 2.62 -5.67
N VAL A 20 4.67 3.86 -6.15
CA VAL A 20 3.40 4.61 -6.06
C VAL A 20 2.21 3.84 -6.66
N PRO A 21 2.27 3.28 -7.89
CA PRO A 21 1.12 2.56 -8.46
C PRO A 21 0.71 1.31 -7.65
N LEU A 22 1.66 0.66 -6.97
CA LEU A 22 1.39 -0.49 -6.10
C LEU A 22 0.61 -0.06 -4.86
N VAL A 23 1.02 1.07 -4.25
CA VAL A 23 0.34 1.65 -3.08
C VAL A 23 -1.06 2.11 -3.46
N GLU A 24 -1.22 2.90 -4.53
CA GLU A 24 -2.52 3.40 -4.99
C GLU A 24 -3.53 2.27 -5.24
N ARG A 25 -3.08 1.15 -5.82
CA ARG A 25 -3.96 -0.01 -6.02
C ARG A 25 -4.46 -0.59 -4.70
N VAL A 26 -3.59 -0.72 -3.71
CA VAL A 26 -4.01 -1.23 -2.39
C VAL A 26 -4.95 -0.26 -1.70
N VAL A 27 -4.68 1.06 -1.77
CA VAL A 27 -5.55 2.10 -1.22
C VAL A 27 -6.97 2.00 -1.80
N ARG A 28 -7.11 1.84 -3.13
CA ARG A 28 -8.43 1.63 -3.76
C ARG A 28 -9.15 0.39 -3.25
N LEU A 29 -8.44 -0.73 -3.11
CA LEU A 29 -9.03 -1.97 -2.57
C LEU A 29 -9.47 -1.82 -1.10
N VAL A 30 -8.71 -1.06 -0.31
CA VAL A 30 -9.06 -0.77 1.10
C VAL A 30 -10.38 0.03 1.16
N ASP A 31 -10.53 1.03 0.29
CA ASP A 31 -11.76 1.83 0.17
C ASP A 31 -12.96 0.98 -0.30
N GLU A 32 -12.78 0.13 -1.32
CA GLU A 32 -13.81 -0.82 -1.80
C GLU A 32 -14.27 -1.80 -0.71
N LEU A 33 -13.42 -2.10 0.26
CA LEU A 33 -13.73 -2.95 1.42
C LEU A 33 -14.37 -2.18 2.59
N GLY A 34 -14.64 -0.88 2.43
CA GLY A 34 -15.21 -0.02 3.48
C GLY A 34 -14.26 0.21 4.65
N ARG A 35 -12.95 0.26 4.39
CA ARG A 35 -11.90 0.50 5.39
C ARG A 35 -11.15 1.79 5.08
N GLU A 36 -10.52 2.35 6.10
CA GLU A 36 -9.71 3.55 5.98
C GLU A 36 -8.21 3.22 6.05
N VAL A 37 -7.39 4.02 5.36
CA VAL A 37 -5.93 3.91 5.41
C VAL A 37 -5.42 4.75 6.57
N ALA A 38 -4.70 4.12 7.49
CA ALA A 38 -4.07 4.82 8.61
C ALA A 38 -3.03 5.84 8.12
N SER A 39 -3.09 7.04 8.70
CA SER A 39 -2.03 8.04 8.65
C SER A 39 -0.76 7.52 9.35
N PRO A 40 0.41 8.16 9.11
CA PRO A 40 1.63 7.81 9.83
C PRO A 40 1.50 7.94 11.37
N GLU A 41 0.69 8.87 11.87
CA GLU A 41 0.47 9.07 13.30
C GLU A 41 -0.37 7.93 13.89
N GLU A 42 -1.51 7.59 13.27
CA GLU A 42 -2.34 6.45 13.67
C GLU A 42 -1.54 5.13 13.60
N ALA A 43 -0.70 4.96 12.58
CA ALA A 43 0.15 3.79 12.46
C ALA A 43 1.15 3.68 13.62
N ARG A 44 1.70 4.80 14.12
CA ARG A 44 2.57 4.80 15.30
C ARG A 44 1.79 4.39 16.55
N ASP A 45 0.61 4.95 16.75
CA ASP A 45 -0.24 4.62 17.90
C ASP A 45 -0.66 3.15 17.91
N ILE A 46 -1.12 2.62 16.77
CA ILE A 46 -1.52 1.21 16.62
C ILE A 46 -0.35 0.26 16.92
N LEU A 47 0.86 0.62 16.49
CA LEU A 47 2.06 -0.21 16.64
C LEU A 47 2.86 0.05 17.93
N GLY A 48 2.44 1.02 18.75
CA GLY A 48 3.16 1.40 19.97
C GLY A 48 4.53 2.04 19.72
N LEU A 49 4.68 2.78 18.61
CA LEU A 49 5.91 3.46 18.23
C LEU A 49 5.94 4.89 18.76
N ARG A 50 7.13 5.38 19.13
CA ARG A 50 7.37 6.78 19.52
C ARG A 50 7.78 7.60 18.30
#